data_AF-A0A6P2CUP4-F1
#
_entry.id   AF-A0A6P2CUP4-F1
#
_cell.length_a   1.000
_cell.length_b   1.000
_cell.length_c   1.000
_cell.angle_alpha   90.00
_cell.angle_beta   90.00
_cell.angle_gamma   90.00
#
_symmetry.space_group_name_H-M   'P 1'
#
loop_
_entity.id
_entity.type
_entity.pdbx_description
1 polymer ?
#
loop_
_entity_poly.entity_id
_entity_poly.type
_entity_poly.pdbx_seq_one_letter_code
_entity_poly.pdbx_strand_id
1 'polypeptide(L)'
;MPHISQEDRDKSSPVWDLSQERVLLITTVTQRFQFLLLVFSLVVAGALNARSQSHMIGVFALGFSMTFILSGSLNRARRKLEAVKVRLLQDPSHPYTLINGDVGNRPILRDMMEHVLPLGIWLVLLLATVLAALEVITPAPR
;
A
#
# COMPACT_ATOMS: atom_id res chain seq x y z
N MET A 1 26.23 29.93 -18.65
CA MET A 1 26.31 28.64 -17.94
C MET A 1 27.04 27.66 -18.85
N PRO A 2 28.05 26.91 -18.37
CA PRO A 2 28.76 25.94 -19.19
C PRO A 2 27.81 24.80 -19.60
N HIS A 3 27.83 24.44 -20.88
CA HIS A 3 27.03 23.37 -21.45
C HIS A 3 27.73 22.04 -21.16
N ILE A 4 27.36 21.39 -20.06
CA ILE A 4 27.91 20.06 -19.70
C ILE A 4 27.24 19.03 -20.63
N SER A 5 28.03 18.15 -21.25
CA SER A 5 27.51 17.06 -22.08
C SER A 5 26.69 16.08 -21.23
N GLN A 6 25.67 15.44 -21.80
CA GLN A 6 24.87 14.44 -21.08
C GLN A 6 25.75 13.31 -20.51
N GLU A 7 26.76 12.85 -21.27
CA GLU A 7 27.70 11.81 -20.83
C GLU A 7 28.54 12.23 -19.61
N ASP A 8 29.04 13.48 -19.58
CA ASP A 8 29.85 13.97 -18.46
C ASP A 8 28.99 14.22 -17.21
N ARG A 9 27.71 14.56 -17.41
CA ARG A 9 26.74 14.66 -16.32
C ARG A 9 26.42 13.29 -15.74
N ASP A 10 26.20 12.29 -16.59
CA ASP A 10 25.88 10.92 -16.17
C ASP A 10 27.07 10.22 -15.48
N LYS A 11 28.30 10.56 -15.85
CA LYS A 11 29.53 10.07 -15.18
C LYS A 11 29.76 10.67 -13.80
N SER A 12 29.35 11.93 -13.57
CA SER A 12 29.63 12.65 -12.32
C SER A 12 28.50 12.53 -11.29
N SER A 13 27.27 12.33 -11.75
CA SER A 13 26.13 12.02 -10.90
C SER A 13 25.13 11.19 -11.70
N PRO A 14 24.90 9.90 -11.38
CA PRO A 14 23.91 9.11 -12.11
C PRO A 14 22.58 9.83 -12.02
N VAL A 15 22.09 10.32 -13.17
CA VAL A 15 20.87 11.10 -13.25
C VAL A 15 19.72 10.18 -12.84
N TRP A 16 19.11 10.49 -11.71
CA TRP A 16 17.93 9.78 -11.23
C TRP A 16 16.78 9.97 -12.22
N ASP A 17 16.51 8.94 -13.02
CA ASP A 17 15.49 9.00 -14.05
C ASP A 17 14.09 8.71 -13.48
N LEU A 18 13.04 9.26 -14.11
CA LEU A 18 11.65 9.04 -13.72
C LEU A 18 11.25 7.56 -13.78
N SER A 19 11.91 6.78 -14.65
CA SER A 19 11.77 5.32 -14.70
C SER A 19 12.23 4.65 -13.40
N GLN A 20 13.37 5.10 -12.85
CA GLN A 20 13.92 4.59 -11.59
C GLN A 20 13.05 5.01 -10.40
N GLU A 21 12.59 6.26 -10.38
CA GLU A 21 11.64 6.75 -9.36
C GLU A 21 10.34 5.92 -9.35
N ARG A 22 9.78 5.61 -10.53
CA ARG A 22 8.60 4.76 -10.64
C ARG A 22 8.83 3.38 -10.04
N VAL A 23 9.95 2.74 -10.35
CA VAL A 23 10.30 1.41 -9.82
C VAL A 23 10.46 1.47 -8.30
N LEU A 24 11.17 2.48 -7.78
CA LEU A 24 11.33 2.69 -6.34
C LEU A 24 9.97 2.83 -5.63
N LEU A 25 9.08 3.65 -6.19
CA LEU A 25 7.75 3.88 -5.63
C LEU A 25 6.87 2.62 -5.68
N ILE A 26 6.93 1.85 -6.78
CA ILE A 26 6.23 0.57 -6.88
C ILE A 26 6.72 -0.39 -5.80
N THR A 27 8.04 -0.58 -5.67
CA THR A 27 8.63 -1.44 -4.65
C THR A 27 8.22 -1.01 -3.25
N THR A 28 8.25 0.30 -2.98
CA THR A 28 7.83 0.88 -1.70
C THR A 28 6.36 0.59 -1.39
N VAL A 29 5.47 0.75 -2.38
CA VAL A 29 4.03 0.45 -2.24
C VAL A 29 3.83 -1.04 -1.97
N THR A 30 4.46 -1.91 -2.75
CA THR A 30 4.38 -3.37 -2.59
C THR A 30 4.87 -3.82 -1.22
N GLN A 31 6.02 -3.32 -0.76
CA GLN A 31 6.57 -3.66 0.55
C GLN A 31 5.65 -3.22 1.70
N ARG A 32 5.11 -2.00 1.63
CA ARG A 32 4.14 -1.50 2.64
C ARG A 32 2.86 -2.31 2.65
N PHE A 33 2.41 -2.72 1.47
CA PHE A 33 1.24 -3.57 1.33
C PHE A 33 1.47 -4.97 1.91
N GLN A 34 2.62 -5.59 1.64
CA GLN A 34 2.99 -6.88 2.26
C GLN A 34 3.06 -6.76 3.78
N PHE A 35 3.62 -5.66 4.30
CA PHE A 35 3.68 -5.42 5.74
C PHE A 35 2.28 -5.26 6.36
N LEU A 36 1.36 -4.60 5.66
CA LEU A 36 -0.05 -4.50 6.08
C LEU A 36 -0.69 -5.89 6.20
N LEU A 37 -0.50 -6.77 5.21
CA LEU A 37 -1.01 -8.14 5.24
C LEU A 37 -0.40 -8.98 6.36
N LEU A 38 0.90 -8.82 6.61
CA LEU A 38 1.58 -9.51 7.71
C LEU A 38 1.00 -9.08 9.07
N VAL A 39 0.84 -7.78 9.29
CA VAL A 39 0.24 -7.25 10.53
C VAL A 39 -1.19 -7.76 10.68
N PHE A 40 -2.00 -7.71 9.62
CA PHE A 40 -3.35 -8.26 9.65
C PHE A 40 -3.36 -9.74 10.03
N SER A 41 -2.48 -10.54 9.44
CA SER A 41 -2.39 -11.98 9.72
C SER A 41 -1.99 -12.25 11.18
N LEU A 42 -1.06 -11.45 11.71
CA LEU A 42 -0.64 -11.52 13.11
C LEU A 42 -1.78 -11.17 14.08
N VAL A 43 -2.58 -10.16 13.74
CA VAL A 43 -3.75 -9.75 14.55
C VAL A 43 -4.80 -10.87 14.58
N VAL A 44 -5.11 -11.46 13.43
CA VAL A 44 -6.04 -12.60 13.35
C VAL A 44 -5.51 -13.78 14.17
N ALA A 45 -4.23 -14.14 14.02
CA ALA A 45 -3.61 -15.22 14.79
C ALA A 45 -3.61 -14.93 16.31
N GLY A 46 -3.37 -13.68 16.71
CA GLY A 46 -3.43 -13.23 18.10
C GLY A 46 -4.85 -13.33 18.67
N ALA A 47 -5.85 -12.91 17.90
CA ALA A 47 -7.26 -12.98 18.29
C ALA A 47 -7.74 -14.43 18.48
N LEU A 48 -7.34 -15.35 17.58
CA LEU A 48 -7.64 -16.79 17.70
C LEU A 48 -6.97 -17.46 18.91
N ASN A 49 -5.91 -16.86 19.46
CA ASN A 49 -5.20 -17.35 20.63
C ASN A 49 -5.57 -16.61 21.94
N ALA A 50 -6.46 -15.63 21.88
CA ALA A 50 -6.86 -14.86 23.04
C ALA A 50 -7.64 -15.75 24.03
N ARG A 51 -7.24 -15.70 25.31
CA ARG A 51 -7.87 -16.48 26.40
C ARG A 51 -9.00 -15.73 27.10
N SER A 52 -9.08 -14.42 26.90
CA SER A 52 -10.06 -13.55 27.55
C SER A 52 -10.61 -12.55 26.56
N GLN A 53 -11.85 -12.11 26.78
CA GLN A 53 -12.51 -11.10 25.96
C GLN A 53 -11.67 -9.81 25.91
N SER A 54 -11.17 -9.37 27.06
CA SER A 54 -10.34 -8.17 27.16
C SER A 54 -9.03 -8.28 26.36
N HIS A 55 -8.39 -9.46 26.35
CA HIS A 55 -7.22 -9.68 25.49
C HIS A 55 -7.58 -9.62 24.00
N MET A 56 -8.70 -10.22 23.59
CA MET A 56 -9.14 -10.20 22.20
C MET A 56 -9.45 -8.78 21.72
N ILE A 57 -10.16 -7.99 22.53
CA ILE A 57 -10.44 -6.57 22.26
C ILE A 57 -9.13 -5.78 22.16
N GLY A 58 -8.19 -6.01 23.08
CA GLY A 58 -6.87 -5.36 23.04
C GLY A 58 -6.09 -5.68 21.76
N VAL A 59 -6.09 -6.95 21.32
CA VAL A 59 -5.44 -7.37 20.08
C VAL A 59 -6.08 -6.70 18.86
N PHE A 60 -7.40 -6.64 18.78
CA PHE A 60 -8.08 -5.97 17.68
C PHE A 60 -7.88 -4.45 17.69
N ALA A 61 -7.93 -3.79 18.85
CA ALA A 61 -7.72 -2.36 18.96
C ALA A 61 -6.29 -1.94 18.56
N LEU A 62 -5.28 -2.71 18.99
CA LEU A 62 -3.89 -2.51 18.56
C LEU A 62 -3.72 -2.79 17.07
N GLY A 63 -4.28 -3.90 16.59
CA GLY A 63 -4.27 -4.26 15.18
C GLY A 63 -4.90 -3.21 14.28
N PHE A 64 -6.05 -2.68 14.68
CA PHE A 64 -6.74 -1.58 14.01
C PHE A 64 -5.88 -0.32 13.96
N SER A 65 -5.26 0.06 15.08
CA SER A 65 -4.40 1.24 15.16
C SER A 65 -3.19 1.12 14.24
N MET A 66 -2.52 -0.04 14.24
CA MET A 66 -1.37 -0.30 13.36
C MET A 66 -1.76 -0.31 11.89
N THR A 67 -2.83 -1.02 11.53
CA THR A 67 -3.30 -1.09 10.14
C THR A 67 -3.79 0.26 9.62
N PHE A 68 -4.39 1.11 10.48
CA PHE A 68 -4.75 2.48 10.13
C PHE A 68 -3.54 3.33 9.75
N ILE A 69 -2.48 3.32 10.58
CA ILE A 69 -1.24 4.06 10.31
C ILE A 69 -0.58 3.56 9.02
N LEU A 70 -0.51 2.24 8.84
CA LEU A 70 0.07 1.63 7.64
C LEU A 70 -0.73 1.94 6.37
N SER A 71 -2.06 1.91 6.45
CA SER A 71 -2.94 2.28 5.35
C SER A 71 -2.74 3.75 4.95
N GLY A 72 -2.61 4.65 5.93
CA GLY A 72 -2.26 6.06 5.67
C GLY A 72 -0.91 6.23 4.98
N SER A 73 0.12 5.51 5.45
CA SER A 73 1.46 5.49 4.84
C SER A 73 1.44 4.94 3.42
N LEU A 74 0.66 3.88 3.16
CA LEU A 74 0.47 3.29 1.84
C LEU A 74 -0.21 4.28 0.89
N ASN A 75 -1.27 4.95 1.33
CA ASN A 75 -1.99 5.94 0.54
C ASN A 75 -1.06 7.10 0.12
N ARG A 76 -0.18 7.56 1.04
CA ARG A 76 0.81 8.60 0.72
C ARG A 76 1.80 8.15 -0.37
N ALA A 77 2.32 6.91 -0.29
CA ALA A 77 3.22 6.37 -1.32
C ALA A 77 2.51 6.23 -2.68
N ARG A 78 1.26 5.78 -2.67
CA ARG A 78 0.44 5.64 -3.88
C ARG A 78 0.20 6.97 -4.57
N ARG A 79 -0.15 8.03 -3.83
CA ARG A 79 -0.34 9.38 -4.42
C ARG A 79 0.93 9.88 -5.13
N LYS A 80 2.11 9.57 -4.58
CA LYS A 80 3.39 9.88 -5.24
C LYS A 80 3.57 9.07 -6.53
N LEU A 81 3.31 7.75 -6.46
CA LEU A 81 3.38 6.89 -7.63
C LEU A 81 2.45 7.36 -8.75
N GLU A 82 1.23 7.79 -8.39
CA GLU A 82 0.26 8.28 -9.35
C GLU A 82 0.71 9.60 -10.00
N ALA A 83 1.26 10.53 -9.21
CA ALA A 83 1.85 11.75 -9.74
C ALA A 83 2.98 11.45 -10.76
N VAL A 84 3.85 10.46 -10.48
CA VAL A 84 4.92 10.05 -11.39
C VAL A 84 4.36 9.40 -12.66
N LYS A 85 3.36 8.52 -12.55
CA LYS A 85 2.69 7.91 -13.71
C LYS A 85 2.05 8.97 -14.61
N VAL A 86 1.34 9.94 -14.04
CA VAL A 86 0.73 11.05 -14.80
C VAL A 86 1.79 11.84 -15.55
N ARG A 87 2.95 12.10 -14.94
CA ARG A 87 4.08 12.75 -15.62
C ARG A 87 4.68 11.91 -16.74
N LEU A 88 4.84 10.60 -16.53
CA LEU A 88 5.34 9.68 -17.56
C LEU A 88 4.42 9.58 -18.77
N LEU A 89 3.10 9.68 -18.57
CA LEU A 89 2.11 9.66 -19.65
C LEU A 89 2.12 10.95 -20.51
N GLN A 90 2.76 12.02 -20.04
CA GLN A 90 2.92 13.26 -20.83
C GLN A 90 3.95 13.10 -21.95
N ASP A 91 4.82 12.09 -21.87
CA ASP A 91 5.78 11.76 -22.93
C ASP A 91 5.20 10.65 -23.84
N PRO A 92 4.83 10.97 -25.08
CA PRO A 92 4.27 9.99 -26.03
C PRO A 92 5.31 8.99 -26.54
N SER A 93 6.61 9.32 -26.43
CA SER A 93 7.71 8.45 -26.88
C SER A 93 8.15 7.46 -25.79
N HIS A 94 7.70 7.66 -24.55
CA HIS A 94 8.12 6.84 -23.43
C HIS A 94 7.50 5.42 -23.52
N PRO A 95 8.28 4.33 -23.32
CA PRO A 95 7.80 2.95 -23.46
C PRO A 95 6.61 2.61 -22.56
N TYR A 96 6.51 3.25 -21.39
CA TYR A 96 5.34 3.13 -20.52
C TYR A 96 4.04 3.57 -21.22
N THR A 97 4.06 4.65 -22.00
CA THR A 97 2.88 5.21 -22.68
C THR A 97 2.43 4.32 -23.83
N LEU A 98 3.37 3.78 -24.61
CA LEU A 98 3.12 2.85 -25.70
C LEU A 98 2.41 1.58 -25.21
N ILE A 99 2.96 0.94 -24.17
CA ILE A 99 2.40 -0.30 -23.61
C ILE A 99 1.01 -0.05 -23.00
N ASN A 100 0.80 1.09 -22.33
CA ASN A 100 -0.49 1.40 -21.73
C ASN A 100 -1.56 1.72 -22.79
N GLY A 101 -1.16 2.21 -23.97
CA GLY A 101 -2.01 2.38 -25.14
C GLY A 101 -2.48 1.03 -25.71
N ASP A 102 -1.57 0.05 -25.79
CA ASP A 102 -1.85 -1.27 -26.39
C ASP A 102 -2.71 -2.18 -25.51
N VAL A 103 -2.52 -2.15 -24.19
CA VAL A 103 -3.23 -3.05 -23.25
C VAL A 103 -4.68 -2.62 -23.01
N GLY A 104 -5.08 -1.45 -23.51
CA GLY A 104 -6.38 -0.86 -23.27
C GLY A 104 -6.48 -0.33 -21.86
N ASN A 105 -6.82 0.95 -21.74
CA ASN A 105 -6.93 1.64 -20.47
C ASN A 105 -8.09 1.04 -19.65
N ARG A 106 -7.82 0.03 -18.80
CA ARG A 106 -8.72 -0.44 -17.74
C ARG A 106 -8.24 0.07 -16.37
N PRO A 107 -8.16 1.40 -16.16
CA PRO A 107 -7.62 1.97 -14.92
C PRO A 107 -8.52 1.63 -13.73
N ILE A 108 -9.83 1.48 -13.96
CA ILE A 108 -10.84 1.34 -12.92
C ILE A 108 -10.61 0.09 -12.06
N LEU A 109 -10.41 -1.09 -12.66
CA LEU A 109 -10.21 -2.32 -11.90
C LEU A 109 -8.90 -2.33 -11.11
N ARG A 110 -7.83 -1.79 -11.71
CA ARG A 110 -6.51 -1.72 -11.05
C ARG A 110 -6.54 -0.74 -9.88
N ASP A 111 -7.12 0.44 -10.09
CA ASP A 111 -7.24 1.46 -9.04
C ASP A 111 -8.19 1.01 -7.94
N MET A 112 -9.28 0.31 -8.28
CA MET A 112 -10.20 -0.27 -7.30
C MET A 112 -9.51 -1.31 -6.43
N MET A 113 -8.80 -2.30 -6.99
CA MET A 113 -8.13 -3.32 -6.18
C MET A 113 -7.14 -2.71 -5.19
N GLU A 114 -6.40 -1.68 -5.64
CA GLU A 114 -5.42 -1.02 -4.78
C GLU A 114 -6.07 -0.13 -3.70
N HIS A 115 -7.26 0.45 -3.93
CA HIS A 115 -7.96 1.31 -2.96
C HIS A 115 -8.87 0.55 -2.01
N VAL A 116 -9.63 -0.42 -2.53
CA VAL A 116 -10.66 -1.16 -1.80
C VAL A 116 -10.02 -2.10 -0.79
N LEU A 117 -8.88 -2.69 -1.10
CA LEU A 117 -8.34 -3.76 -0.26
C LEU A 117 -7.76 -3.26 1.08
N PRO A 118 -6.96 -2.18 1.16
CA PRO A 118 -6.54 -1.60 2.44
C PRO A 118 -7.72 -1.07 3.27
N LEU A 119 -8.73 -0.49 2.61
CA LEU A 119 -9.96 -0.04 3.27
C LEU A 119 -10.78 -1.22 3.80
N GLY A 120 -10.86 -2.31 3.04
CA GLY A 120 -11.55 -3.54 3.44
C GLY A 120 -10.91 -4.16 4.69
N ILE A 121 -9.58 -4.26 4.74
CA ILE A 121 -8.86 -4.76 5.92
C ILE A 121 -9.19 -3.90 7.15
N TRP A 122 -9.16 -2.58 6.99
CA TRP A 122 -9.47 -1.66 8.08
C TRP A 122 -10.92 -1.78 8.56
N LEU A 123 -11.88 -1.86 7.64
CA LEU A 123 -13.31 -2.05 7.96
C LEU A 123 -13.56 -3.39 8.66
N VAL A 124 -12.92 -4.48 8.20
CA VAL A 124 -13.04 -5.80 8.82
C VAL A 124 -12.52 -5.77 10.26
N LEU A 125 -11.36 -5.15 10.52
CA LEU A 125 -10.83 -5.03 11.87
C LEU A 125 -11.67 -4.12 12.76
N LEU A 126 -12.20 -3.01 12.22
CA LEU A 126 -13.12 -2.15 12.96
C LEU A 126 -14.36 -2.92 13.40
N LEU A 127 -14.99 -3.60 12.46
CA LEU A 127 -16.20 -4.38 12.70
C LEU A 127 -15.92 -5.54 13.67
N ALA A 128 -14.79 -6.23 13.54
CA ALA A 128 -14.37 -7.26 14.48
C ALA A 128 -14.15 -6.69 15.90
N THR A 129 -13.57 -5.50 16.02
CA THR A 129 -13.38 -4.82 17.32
C THR A 129 -14.73 -4.49 17.97
N VAL A 130 -15.67 -3.94 17.19
CA VAL A 130 -17.02 -3.59 17.66
C VAL A 130 -17.79 -4.85 18.09
N LEU A 131 -17.77 -5.91 17.27
CA LEU A 131 -18.44 -7.16 17.58
C LEU A 131 -17.83 -7.87 18.80
N ALA A 132 -16.52 -7.79 18.98
CA ALA A 132 -15.87 -8.26 20.21
C ALA A 132 -16.27 -7.40 21.42
N ALA A 133 -16.38 -6.09 21.28
CA ALA A 133 -16.83 -5.21 22.38
C ALA A 133 -18.29 -5.47 22.78
N LEU A 134 -19.15 -5.87 21.82
CA LEU A 134 -20.54 -6.27 22.05
C LEU A 134 -20.69 -7.72 22.54
N GLU A 135 -19.58 -8.42 22.81
CA GLU A 135 -19.56 -9.84 23.22
C GLU A 135 -20.23 -10.82 22.24
N VAL A 136 -20.46 -10.39 21.00
CA VAL A 136 -21.01 -11.25 19.92
C VAL A 136 -19.96 -12.28 19.48
N ILE A 137 -18.69 -11.88 19.52
CA ILE A 137 -17.56 -12.79 19.25
C ILE A 137 -16.89 -13.09 20.59
N THR A 138 -17.02 -14.33 21.04
CA THR A 138 -16.36 -14.84 22.25
C THR A 138 -15.10 -15.64 21.89
N PRO A 139 -14.04 -15.58 22.72
CA PRO A 139 -12.87 -16.44 22.53
C PRO A 139 -13.30 -17.91 22.59
N ALA A 140 -12.67 -18.74 21.75
CA ALA A 140 -12.96 -20.16 21.73
C ALA A 140 -12.66 -20.78 23.11
N PRO A 141 -13.59 -21.60 23.67
CA PRO A 141 -13.30 -22.34 24.89
C PRO A 141 -12.16 -23.31 24.60
N ARG A 142 -11.09 -23.23 25.39
CA ARG A 142 -9.96 -24.19 25.37
C ARG A 142 -9.98 -25.01 26.63
#